data_AF-A0A9X0BZY4-F1
#
_entry.id   AF-A0A9X0BZY4-F1
#
_cell.length_a   1.000
_cell.length_b   1.000
_cell.length_c   1.000
_cell.angle_alpha   90.00
_cell.angle_beta   90.00
_cell.angle_gamma   90.00
#
_symmetry.space_group_name_H-M   'P 1'
#
loop_
_entity.id
_entity.type
_entity.pdbx_description
1 polymer ?
#
loop_
_entity_poly.entity_id
_entity_poly.type
_entity_poly.pdbx_seq_one_letter_code
_entity_poly.pdbx_strand_id
1 'polypeptide(L)'
;MAQDDEVHEAVRNAQPLQQPPQRPQDPSNNMKRVDPFQFGSRYLEQGDDVFEFNAWDHVEPDDEFKAFAEAQYEKQRAAPVSEFDQNRFNNDPAKWWNNFYKNNTANFFKDRKWLRQEFPVLADVSRKDAGPKVVLEVGAGAGNTAFPLIRHNENEELKVHACDFSKYAVQVMRESDEYNTKYMVADVWDVAAVPTESEDSLPPGLSEGSVDVVVLIFIFSALNPDQWSRAIHNIWRVLKPGGCVLFRDYGRGDLAQVRFKKGRYMSENFYVRGDGTRVYFFDQEQLRQMWSRWTPEKGVQVDMEAQSDSIPAEPSAPFEVKHLGVDRRLLVNRSSKLKMYRCWMQAKFEKRSDSVTSAPVAKEDS
;
A
#
# COMPACT_ATOMS: atom_id res chain seq x y z
N MET A 1 -28.36 11.47 -1.21
CA MET A 1 -28.56 12.72 -1.98
C MET A 1 -27.83 13.84 -1.27
N ALA A 2 -28.35 14.43 -0.18
CA ALA A 2 -27.70 15.55 0.51
C ALA A 2 -26.17 15.43 0.80
N GLN A 3 -25.70 14.29 1.34
CA GLN A 3 -24.25 14.12 1.61
C GLN A 3 -23.40 14.02 0.32
N ASP A 4 -23.92 13.36 -0.72
CA ASP A 4 -23.20 13.26 -2.00
C ASP A 4 -23.14 14.64 -2.69
N ASP A 5 -24.19 15.44 -2.53
CA ASP A 5 -24.27 16.81 -3.06
C ASP A 5 -23.27 17.73 -2.35
N GLU A 6 -23.16 17.64 -1.02
CA GLU A 6 -22.20 18.39 -0.20
C GLU A 6 -20.75 18.07 -0.60
N VAL A 7 -20.41 16.77 -0.72
CA VAL A 7 -19.08 16.34 -1.17
C VAL A 7 -18.78 16.84 -2.58
N HIS A 8 -19.75 16.75 -3.50
CA HIS A 8 -19.58 17.24 -4.86
C HIS A 8 -19.37 18.75 -4.92
N GLU A 9 -20.10 19.52 -4.12
CA GLU A 9 -19.93 20.97 -4.03
C GLU A 9 -18.55 21.33 -3.51
N ALA A 10 -18.12 20.73 -2.39
CA ALA A 10 -16.80 20.96 -1.81
C ALA A 10 -15.67 20.68 -2.81
N VAL A 11 -15.70 19.53 -3.52
CA VAL A 11 -14.65 19.22 -4.49
C VAL A 11 -14.74 20.04 -5.78
N ARG A 12 -15.90 20.60 -6.14
CA ARG A 12 -15.99 21.57 -7.25
C ARG A 12 -15.33 22.89 -6.86
N ASN A 13 -15.58 23.34 -5.64
CA ASN A 13 -15.14 24.65 -5.15
C ASN A 13 -13.66 24.67 -4.76
N ALA A 14 -13.10 23.56 -4.26
CA ALA A 14 -11.70 23.47 -3.85
C ALA A 14 -10.73 23.99 -4.92
N GLN A 15 -9.79 24.84 -4.52
CA GLN A 15 -8.78 25.44 -5.39
C GLN A 15 -7.42 24.80 -5.11
N PRO A 16 -6.99 23.82 -5.92
CA PRO A 16 -5.72 23.13 -5.67
C PRO A 16 -4.57 24.13 -5.66
N LEU A 17 -3.65 23.97 -4.71
CA LEU A 17 -2.46 24.80 -4.63
C LEU A 17 -1.62 24.65 -5.90
N GLN A 18 -1.37 25.77 -6.58
CA GLN A 18 -0.56 25.81 -7.79
C GLN A 18 0.88 26.20 -7.45
N GLN A 19 1.84 25.44 -7.96
CA GLN A 19 3.26 25.71 -7.72
C GLN A 19 3.70 26.97 -8.48
N PRO A 20 4.66 27.75 -7.95
CA PRO A 20 5.28 28.83 -8.72
C PRO A 20 5.81 28.29 -10.06
N PRO A 21 5.75 29.09 -11.14
CA PRO A 21 6.21 28.63 -12.46
C PRO A 21 7.72 28.34 -12.40
N GLN A 22 8.08 27.07 -12.51
CA GLN A 22 9.49 26.64 -12.54
C GLN A 22 10.01 26.48 -13.96
N ARG A 23 9.09 26.38 -14.94
CA ARG A 23 9.41 26.25 -16.35
C ARG A 23 9.13 27.55 -17.09
N PRO A 24 9.92 27.92 -18.12
CA PRO A 24 9.48 28.92 -19.08
C PRO A 24 8.09 28.52 -19.60
N GLN A 25 7.17 29.49 -19.72
CA GLN A 25 5.87 29.26 -20.35
C GLN A 25 6.08 28.97 -21.86
N ASP A 26 6.52 27.75 -22.15
CA ASP A 26 6.56 27.18 -23.48
C ASP A 26 5.29 26.33 -23.65
N PRO A 27 4.43 26.62 -24.63
CA PRO A 27 3.27 25.79 -24.96
C PRO A 27 3.60 24.30 -25.19
N SER A 28 4.86 23.97 -25.48
CA SER A 28 5.34 22.60 -25.63
C SER A 28 5.56 21.85 -24.29
N ASN A 29 5.65 22.54 -23.15
CA ASN A 29 5.80 21.90 -21.83
C ASN A 29 4.55 21.13 -21.37
N ASN A 30 3.38 21.49 -21.90
CA ASN A 30 2.12 20.79 -21.69
C ASN A 30 1.80 19.81 -22.84
N MET A 31 2.81 19.42 -23.64
CA MET A 31 2.60 18.41 -24.68
C MET A 31 2.02 17.13 -24.08
N LYS A 32 0.86 16.75 -24.61
CA LYS A 32 0.24 15.44 -24.38
C LYS A 32 1.24 14.36 -24.78
N ARG A 33 1.88 13.76 -23.77
CA ARG A 33 2.55 12.45 -23.82
C ARG A 33 3.84 12.48 -24.66
N VAL A 34 4.98 12.68 -23.99
CA VAL A 34 6.26 12.10 -24.44
C VAL A 34 6.21 10.59 -24.22
N ASP A 35 6.63 9.82 -25.22
CA ASP A 35 6.79 8.36 -25.14
C ASP A 35 8.29 8.05 -24.94
N PRO A 36 8.70 7.25 -23.93
CA PRO A 36 7.87 6.60 -22.92
C PRO A 36 7.19 7.59 -21.97
N PHE A 37 5.91 7.33 -21.67
CA PHE A 37 5.16 8.13 -20.69
C PHE A 37 5.83 8.05 -19.32
N GLN A 38 6.31 9.20 -18.82
CA GLN A 38 6.94 9.33 -17.51
C GLN A 38 5.91 9.72 -16.44
N PHE A 39 5.68 8.86 -15.45
CA PHE A 39 4.84 9.20 -14.29
C PHE A 39 5.51 10.28 -13.42
N GLY A 40 4.71 11.09 -12.73
CA GLY A 40 5.21 12.04 -11.72
C GLY A 40 5.72 13.37 -12.28
N SER A 41 5.45 13.67 -13.56
CA SER A 41 6.00 14.82 -14.29
C SER A 41 5.00 15.95 -14.53
N ARG A 42 3.72 15.77 -14.15
CA ARG A 42 2.68 16.77 -14.40
C ARG A 42 2.45 17.66 -13.18
N TYR A 43 3.26 18.70 -13.06
CA TYR A 43 3.10 19.73 -12.04
C TYR A 43 2.00 20.72 -12.44
N LEU A 44 1.11 21.05 -11.49
CA LEU A 44 0.10 22.09 -11.66
C LEU A 44 0.71 23.43 -11.24
N GLU A 45 1.00 24.30 -12.22
CA GLU A 45 1.67 25.58 -12.03
C GLU A 45 0.69 26.76 -12.09
N GLN A 46 1.13 27.94 -11.61
CA GLN A 46 0.30 29.14 -11.59
C GLN A 46 -0.15 29.55 -13.00
N GLY A 47 -1.48 29.63 -13.19
CA GLY A 47 -2.11 29.99 -14.47
C GLY A 47 -2.55 28.79 -15.32
N ASP A 48 -2.23 27.56 -14.93
CA ASP A 48 -2.69 26.36 -15.62
C ASP A 48 -4.22 26.16 -15.47
N ASP A 49 -4.85 25.64 -16.54
CA ASP A 49 -6.21 25.11 -16.45
C ASP A 49 -6.17 23.72 -15.79
N VAL A 50 -6.69 23.63 -14.56
CA VAL A 50 -6.82 22.38 -13.80
C VAL A 50 -7.49 21.24 -14.61
N PHE A 51 -8.34 21.55 -15.58
CA PHE A 51 -9.05 20.57 -16.41
C PHE A 51 -8.37 20.28 -17.77
N GLU A 52 -7.15 20.76 -18.00
CA GLU A 52 -6.37 20.48 -19.21
C GLU A 52 -6.04 18.97 -19.32
N PHE A 53 -5.56 18.38 -18.22
CA PHE A 53 -5.26 16.96 -18.11
C PHE A 53 -6.30 16.23 -17.23
N ASN A 54 -6.28 14.89 -17.27
CA ASN A 54 -7.12 14.07 -16.37
C ASN A 54 -6.49 13.88 -14.98
N ALA A 55 -5.20 14.21 -14.83
CA ALA A 55 -4.44 14.01 -13.60
C ALA A 55 -3.23 14.94 -13.54
N TRP A 56 -2.97 15.45 -12.33
CA TRP A 56 -1.78 16.21 -11.94
C TRP A 56 -1.09 15.50 -10.77
N ASP A 57 0.24 15.59 -10.73
CA ASP A 57 1.12 14.98 -9.74
C ASP A 57 1.56 16.05 -8.70
N HIS A 58 1.87 15.61 -7.49
CA HIS A 58 2.40 16.45 -6.38
C HIS A 58 1.46 17.60 -5.97
N VAL A 59 0.15 17.40 -6.09
CA VAL A 59 -0.85 18.43 -5.75
C VAL A 59 -1.32 18.28 -4.32
N GLU A 60 -1.12 19.32 -3.52
CA GLU A 60 -1.64 19.38 -2.16
C GLU A 60 -3.07 19.95 -2.12
N PRO A 61 -3.93 19.45 -1.22
CA PRO A 61 -5.21 20.09 -0.95
C PRO A 61 -4.99 21.47 -0.31
N ASP A 62 -5.89 22.40 -0.63
CA ASP A 62 -5.97 23.70 0.02
C ASP A 62 -6.56 23.58 1.44
N ASP A 63 -6.49 24.68 2.19
CA ASP A 63 -6.98 24.72 3.57
C ASP A 63 -8.51 24.58 3.65
N GLU A 64 -9.23 24.98 2.60
CA GLU A 64 -10.68 24.77 2.50
C GLU A 64 -11.02 23.28 2.41
N PHE A 65 -10.35 22.52 1.53
CA PHE A 65 -10.56 21.08 1.45
C PHE A 65 -10.10 20.36 2.72
N LYS A 66 -9.00 20.79 3.36
CA LYS A 66 -8.58 20.24 4.65
C LYS A 66 -9.63 20.45 5.73
N ALA A 67 -10.18 21.66 5.85
CA ALA A 67 -11.24 21.96 6.80
C ALA A 67 -12.52 21.15 6.49
N PHE A 68 -12.87 21.01 5.21
CA PHE A 68 -13.97 20.14 4.78
C PHE A 68 -13.73 18.67 5.17
N ALA A 69 -12.52 18.15 4.96
CA ALA A 69 -12.16 16.79 5.33
C ALA A 69 -12.32 16.54 6.83
N GLU A 70 -11.83 17.45 7.69
CA GLU A 70 -12.00 17.34 9.14
C GLU A 70 -13.49 17.35 9.56
N ALA A 71 -14.30 18.23 8.97
CA ALA A 71 -15.75 18.24 9.20
C ALA A 71 -16.44 16.93 8.76
N GLN A 72 -15.98 16.30 7.67
CA GLN A 72 -16.49 14.98 7.28
C GLN A 72 -16.08 13.89 8.26
N TYR A 73 -14.85 13.91 8.79
CA TYR A 73 -14.40 12.94 9.78
C TYR A 73 -15.21 13.04 11.07
N GLU A 74 -15.57 14.24 11.52
CA GLU A 74 -16.48 14.43 12.66
C GLU A 74 -17.87 13.83 12.41
N LYS A 75 -18.45 14.07 11.22
CA LYS A 75 -19.74 13.45 10.82
C LYS A 75 -19.66 11.93 10.78
N GLN A 76 -18.54 11.38 10.32
CA GLN A 76 -18.32 9.93 10.25
C GLN A 76 -18.18 9.33 11.66
N ARG A 77 -17.42 9.97 12.55
CA ARG A 77 -17.29 9.60 13.98
C ARG A 77 -18.64 9.62 14.71
N ALA A 78 -19.49 10.60 14.39
CA ALA A 78 -20.82 10.72 14.99
C ALA A 78 -21.81 9.63 14.55
N ALA A 79 -21.50 8.87 13.50
CA ALA A 79 -22.34 7.79 12.99
C ALA A 79 -21.52 6.53 12.63
N PRO A 80 -20.94 5.86 13.64
CA PRO A 80 -20.11 4.67 13.44
C PRO A 80 -20.94 3.48 12.96
N VAL A 81 -20.27 2.41 12.52
CA VAL A 81 -20.93 1.09 12.38
C VAL A 81 -21.40 0.60 13.76
N SER A 82 -22.52 -0.14 13.77
CA SER A 82 -23.04 -0.78 14.98
C SER A 82 -22.03 -1.80 15.54
N GLU A 83 -22.04 -2.05 16.85
CA GLU A 83 -21.16 -3.07 17.47
C GLU A 83 -21.37 -4.46 16.84
N PHE A 84 -22.62 -4.80 16.53
CA PHE A 84 -22.96 -6.04 15.83
C PHE A 84 -22.23 -6.13 14.47
N ASP A 85 -22.31 -5.06 13.67
CA ASP A 85 -21.65 -5.03 12.37
C ASP A 85 -20.12 -4.97 12.49
N GLN A 86 -19.57 -4.26 13.50
CA GLN A 86 -18.13 -4.28 13.78
C GLN A 86 -17.63 -5.70 14.00
N ASN A 87 -18.30 -6.46 14.87
CA ASN A 87 -17.97 -7.86 15.14
C ASN A 87 -18.13 -8.71 13.86
N ARG A 88 -19.21 -8.51 13.11
CA ARG A 88 -19.46 -9.22 11.85
C ARG A 88 -18.35 -8.99 10.81
N PHE A 89 -17.83 -7.76 10.69
CA PHE A 89 -16.77 -7.44 9.72
C PHE A 89 -15.39 -7.91 10.18
N ASN A 90 -15.16 -8.01 11.49
CA ASN A 90 -13.87 -8.42 12.05
C ASN A 90 -13.72 -9.95 12.25
N ASN A 91 -14.81 -10.69 12.49
CA ASN A 91 -14.73 -12.11 12.82
C ASN A 91 -14.40 -13.01 11.62
N ASP A 92 -14.83 -12.65 10.41
CA ASP A 92 -14.55 -13.42 9.18
C ASP A 92 -14.24 -12.46 8.02
N PRO A 93 -13.06 -11.81 8.03
CA PRO A 93 -12.68 -10.87 6.98
C PRO A 93 -12.46 -11.57 5.62
N ALA A 94 -12.09 -12.86 5.61
CA ALA A 94 -11.88 -13.64 4.40
C ALA A 94 -13.15 -13.76 3.56
N LYS A 95 -14.31 -13.94 4.22
CA LYS A 95 -15.62 -14.00 3.55
C LYS A 95 -15.89 -12.79 2.66
N TRP A 96 -15.52 -11.59 3.08
CA TRP A 96 -15.79 -10.37 2.32
C TRP A 96 -14.95 -10.29 1.05
N TRP A 97 -13.66 -10.64 1.14
CA TRP A 97 -12.80 -10.75 -0.03
C TRP A 97 -13.21 -11.90 -0.96
N ASN A 98 -13.63 -13.04 -0.41
CA ASN A 98 -14.19 -14.14 -1.19
C ASN A 98 -15.45 -13.72 -1.96
N ASN A 99 -16.36 -12.98 -1.32
CA ASN A 99 -17.55 -12.45 -2.00
C ASN A 99 -17.19 -11.44 -3.08
N PHE A 100 -16.19 -10.58 -2.82
CA PHE A 100 -15.70 -9.63 -3.79
C PHE A 100 -15.16 -10.35 -5.05
N TYR A 101 -14.20 -11.27 -4.92
CA TYR A 101 -13.61 -11.96 -6.07
C TYR A 101 -14.54 -12.96 -6.74
N LYS A 102 -15.54 -13.50 -6.03
CA LYS A 102 -16.60 -14.30 -6.68
C LYS A 102 -17.42 -13.47 -7.68
N ASN A 103 -17.56 -12.17 -7.43
CA ASN A 103 -18.36 -11.26 -8.26
C ASN A 103 -17.52 -10.40 -9.22
N ASN A 104 -16.19 -10.38 -9.07
CA ASN A 104 -15.28 -9.54 -9.84
C ASN A 104 -14.15 -10.40 -10.42
N THR A 105 -14.05 -10.45 -11.75
CA THR A 105 -13.05 -11.26 -12.47
C THR A 105 -11.77 -10.48 -12.76
N ALA A 106 -10.82 -11.10 -13.47
CA ALA A 106 -9.44 -10.63 -13.67
C ALA A 106 -9.29 -9.16 -14.14
N ASN A 107 -10.29 -8.59 -14.82
CA ASN A 107 -10.23 -7.24 -15.38
C ASN A 107 -10.68 -6.12 -14.42
N PHE A 108 -11.07 -6.44 -13.17
CA PHE A 108 -11.53 -5.42 -12.23
C PHE A 108 -10.42 -4.42 -11.87
N PHE A 109 -9.24 -4.93 -11.52
CA PHE A 109 -8.06 -4.10 -11.28
C PHE A 109 -7.19 -4.06 -12.53
N LYS A 110 -6.54 -2.91 -12.75
CA LYS A 110 -5.62 -2.71 -13.87
C LYS A 110 -4.21 -3.13 -13.47
N ASP A 111 -3.47 -3.61 -14.46
CA ASP A 111 -2.03 -3.85 -14.35
C ASP A 111 -1.28 -2.62 -13.87
N ARG A 112 -0.31 -2.86 -12.98
CA ARG A 112 0.48 -1.80 -12.35
C ARG A 112 1.61 -1.35 -13.26
N LYS A 113 1.26 -0.56 -14.29
CA LYS A 113 2.21 -0.01 -15.27
C LYS A 113 3.32 0.85 -14.65
N TRP A 114 3.08 1.41 -13.47
CA TRP A 114 4.04 2.22 -12.71
C TRP A 114 5.04 1.39 -11.88
N LEU A 115 4.81 0.08 -11.73
CA LEU A 115 5.51 -0.76 -10.76
C LEU A 115 7.04 -0.70 -10.89
N ARG A 116 7.57 -0.79 -12.12
CA ARG A 116 9.02 -0.76 -12.36
C ARG A 116 9.65 0.62 -12.17
N GLN A 117 8.89 1.69 -12.38
CA GLN A 117 9.37 3.06 -12.17
C GLN A 117 9.44 3.37 -10.66
N GLU A 118 8.40 3.01 -9.91
CA GLU A 118 8.33 3.29 -8.48
C GLU A 118 9.13 2.29 -7.63
N PHE A 119 9.29 1.05 -8.11
CA PHE A 119 10.07 0.01 -7.43
C PHE A 119 11.13 -0.62 -8.36
N PRO A 120 12.26 0.09 -8.62
CA PRO A 120 13.34 -0.41 -9.46
C PRO A 120 13.93 -1.76 -9.02
N VAL A 121 13.83 -2.09 -7.73
CA VAL A 121 14.27 -3.41 -7.18
C VAL A 121 13.62 -4.58 -7.92
N LEU A 122 12.37 -4.42 -8.38
CA LEU A 122 11.69 -5.47 -9.14
C LEU A 122 12.31 -5.67 -10.54
N ALA A 123 12.86 -4.62 -11.13
CA ALA A 123 13.66 -4.76 -12.34
C ALA A 123 14.96 -5.51 -12.04
N ASP A 124 15.65 -5.17 -10.95
CA ASP A 124 16.93 -5.78 -10.55
C ASP A 124 16.82 -7.31 -10.38
N VAL A 125 15.79 -7.79 -9.66
CA VAL A 125 15.60 -9.24 -9.42
C VAL A 125 15.15 -10.01 -10.66
N SER A 126 14.65 -9.30 -11.66
CA SER A 126 14.15 -9.87 -12.92
C SER A 126 15.18 -9.86 -14.06
N ARG A 127 16.40 -9.36 -13.82
CA ARG A 127 17.46 -9.36 -14.84
C ARG A 127 18.06 -10.74 -15.06
N LYS A 128 18.49 -11.02 -16.29
CA LYS A 128 19.03 -12.31 -16.75
C LYS A 128 20.09 -12.95 -15.83
N ASP A 129 20.91 -12.14 -15.20
CA ASP A 129 22.07 -12.54 -14.39
C ASP A 129 21.87 -12.28 -12.88
N ALA A 130 20.64 -12.02 -12.43
CA ALA A 130 20.34 -11.75 -11.02
C ALA A 130 20.47 -12.99 -10.10
N GLY A 131 20.63 -14.18 -10.68
CA GLY A 131 20.67 -15.47 -10.00
C GLY A 131 19.33 -15.84 -9.34
N PRO A 132 19.30 -16.83 -8.43
CA PRO A 132 18.10 -17.22 -7.71
C PRO A 132 17.49 -16.05 -6.93
N LYS A 133 16.25 -15.69 -7.27
CA LYS A 133 15.50 -14.63 -6.61
C LYS A 133 14.09 -15.05 -6.29
N VAL A 134 13.63 -14.74 -5.08
CA VAL A 134 12.28 -15.02 -4.62
C VAL A 134 11.56 -13.72 -4.30
N VAL A 135 10.43 -13.48 -4.97
CA VAL A 135 9.52 -12.36 -4.72
C VAL A 135 8.22 -12.91 -4.14
N LEU A 136 7.80 -12.39 -3.00
CA LEU A 136 6.49 -12.70 -2.40
C LEU A 136 5.55 -11.49 -2.60
N GLU A 137 4.49 -11.65 -3.38
CA GLU A 137 3.38 -10.69 -3.41
C GLU A 137 2.32 -11.11 -2.39
N VAL A 138 1.98 -10.21 -1.48
CA VAL A 138 0.95 -10.44 -0.45
C VAL A 138 -0.31 -9.63 -0.80
N GLY A 139 -1.46 -10.30 -0.85
CA GLY A 139 -2.67 -9.69 -1.38
C GLY A 139 -2.64 -9.58 -2.89
N ALA A 140 -2.17 -10.63 -3.57
CA ALA A 140 -1.92 -10.61 -5.01
C ALA A 140 -3.18 -10.44 -5.87
N GLY A 141 -4.37 -10.70 -5.31
CA GLY A 141 -5.64 -10.52 -5.99
C GLY A 141 -5.73 -11.34 -7.27
N ALA A 142 -5.99 -10.66 -8.39
CA ALA A 142 -5.99 -11.26 -9.72
C ALA A 142 -4.62 -11.26 -10.41
N GLY A 143 -3.52 -10.96 -9.70
CA GLY A 143 -2.15 -11.02 -10.22
C GLY A 143 -1.68 -9.78 -10.99
N ASN A 144 -2.28 -8.61 -10.75
CA ASN A 144 -1.95 -7.37 -11.47
C ASN A 144 -0.55 -6.79 -11.17
N THR A 145 0.20 -7.40 -10.25
CA THR A 145 1.64 -7.17 -10.03
C THR A 145 2.46 -8.37 -10.53
N ALA A 146 2.11 -9.59 -10.09
CA ALA A 146 2.79 -10.82 -10.47
C ALA A 146 2.88 -11.03 -11.99
N PHE A 147 1.76 -10.92 -12.73
CA PHE A 147 1.78 -11.14 -14.17
C PHE A 147 2.63 -10.11 -14.92
N PRO A 148 2.49 -8.77 -14.68
CA PRO A 148 3.42 -7.81 -15.28
C PRO A 148 4.88 -8.04 -14.93
N LEU A 149 5.21 -8.50 -13.71
CA LEU A 149 6.58 -8.83 -13.34
C LEU A 149 7.12 -9.98 -14.20
N ILE A 150 6.33 -11.05 -14.35
CA ILE A 150 6.71 -12.24 -15.15
C ILE A 150 6.82 -11.93 -16.64
N ARG A 151 5.89 -11.14 -17.21
CA ARG A 151 5.95 -10.71 -18.63
C ARG A 151 7.24 -9.99 -18.99
N HIS A 152 7.86 -9.38 -18.00
CA HIS A 152 9.04 -8.55 -18.16
C HIS A 152 10.29 -9.17 -17.53
N ASN A 153 10.19 -10.45 -17.15
CA ASN A 153 11.27 -11.19 -16.54
C ASN A 153 12.24 -11.72 -17.59
N GLU A 154 13.53 -11.51 -17.34
CA GLU A 154 14.64 -12.11 -18.10
C GLU A 154 15.43 -13.12 -17.23
N ASN A 155 15.15 -13.19 -15.92
CA ASN A 155 15.79 -14.08 -14.96
C ASN A 155 15.17 -15.48 -14.99
N GLU A 156 15.91 -16.47 -15.47
CA GLU A 156 15.46 -17.86 -15.54
C GLU A 156 15.24 -18.51 -14.16
N GLU A 157 15.82 -17.93 -13.10
CA GLU A 157 15.79 -18.42 -11.72
C GLU A 157 14.88 -17.58 -10.80
N LEU A 158 14.09 -16.66 -11.36
CA LEU A 158 13.08 -15.90 -10.61
C LEU A 158 11.92 -16.80 -10.22
N LYS A 159 11.53 -16.74 -8.94
CA LYS A 159 10.31 -17.33 -8.42
C LYS A 159 9.42 -16.28 -7.76
N VAL A 160 8.17 -16.19 -8.20
CA VAL A 160 7.14 -15.32 -7.66
C VAL A 160 6.14 -16.16 -6.87
N HIS A 161 6.03 -15.93 -5.57
CA HIS A 161 4.96 -16.47 -4.73
C HIS A 161 3.87 -15.41 -4.64
N ALA A 162 2.72 -15.66 -5.25
CA ALA A 162 1.57 -14.74 -5.29
C ALA A 162 0.50 -15.21 -4.31
N CYS A 163 0.52 -14.66 -3.11
CA CYS A 163 -0.36 -15.08 -2.02
C CYS A 163 -1.55 -14.14 -1.87
N ASP A 164 -2.74 -14.69 -1.67
CA ASP A 164 -3.93 -13.90 -1.34
C ASP A 164 -4.76 -14.56 -0.24
N PHE A 165 -5.46 -13.75 0.56
CA PHE A 165 -6.34 -14.24 1.61
C PHE A 165 -7.61 -14.89 1.04
N SER A 166 -8.01 -14.51 -0.18
CA SER A 166 -9.15 -15.07 -0.88
C SER A 166 -8.76 -16.25 -1.76
N LYS A 167 -9.37 -17.40 -1.50
CA LYS A 167 -9.26 -18.58 -2.38
C LYS A 167 -9.78 -18.34 -3.80
N TYR A 168 -10.75 -17.42 -3.97
CA TYR A 168 -11.26 -17.07 -5.30
C TYR A 168 -10.28 -16.17 -6.06
N ALA A 169 -9.56 -15.28 -5.39
CA ALA A 169 -8.47 -14.52 -6.02
C ALA A 169 -7.36 -15.46 -6.54
N VAL A 170 -6.94 -16.40 -5.70
CA VAL A 170 -5.97 -17.45 -6.07
C VAL A 170 -6.48 -18.28 -7.24
N GLN A 171 -7.76 -18.65 -7.24
CA GLN A 171 -8.39 -19.37 -8.37
C GLN A 171 -8.32 -18.53 -9.66
N VAL A 172 -8.69 -17.24 -9.62
CA VAL A 172 -8.61 -16.34 -10.79
C VAL A 172 -7.19 -16.28 -11.35
N MET A 173 -6.15 -16.23 -10.50
CA MET A 173 -4.77 -16.27 -10.97
C MET A 173 -4.41 -17.61 -11.62
N ARG A 174 -4.76 -18.74 -10.99
CA ARG A 174 -4.44 -20.08 -11.49
C ARG A 174 -5.17 -20.44 -12.79
N GLU A 175 -6.34 -19.84 -13.04
CA GLU A 175 -7.13 -20.02 -14.26
C GLU A 175 -6.70 -19.10 -15.42
N SER A 176 -5.80 -18.15 -15.17
CA SER A 176 -5.26 -17.28 -16.22
C SER A 176 -4.36 -18.04 -17.19
N ASP A 177 -4.49 -17.76 -18.49
CA ASP A 177 -3.59 -18.29 -19.53
C ASP A 177 -2.12 -17.85 -19.32
N GLU A 178 -1.91 -16.81 -18.52
CA GLU A 178 -0.59 -16.28 -18.18
C GLU A 178 0.05 -16.98 -16.97
N TYR A 179 -0.68 -17.88 -16.31
CA TYR A 179 -0.18 -18.60 -15.15
C TYR A 179 0.91 -19.60 -15.56
N ASN A 180 2.16 -19.23 -15.27
CA ASN A 180 3.33 -20.02 -15.61
C ASN A 180 4.01 -20.59 -14.37
N THR A 181 3.78 -21.87 -14.11
CA THR A 181 4.31 -22.59 -12.94
C THR A 181 5.83 -22.65 -12.87
N LYS A 182 6.55 -22.35 -13.97
CA LYS A 182 8.00 -22.15 -13.96
C LYS A 182 8.35 -20.99 -13.04
N TYR A 183 7.77 -19.82 -13.29
CA TYR A 183 8.14 -18.56 -12.62
C TYR A 183 7.26 -18.20 -11.44
N MET A 184 6.07 -18.79 -11.30
CA MET A 184 5.18 -18.44 -10.18
C MET A 184 4.49 -19.63 -9.54
N VAL A 185 4.05 -19.41 -8.30
CA VAL A 185 3.05 -20.21 -7.59
C VAL A 185 2.07 -19.23 -6.97
N ALA A 186 0.80 -19.61 -6.87
CA ALA A 186 -0.24 -18.79 -6.26
C ALA A 186 -0.95 -19.60 -5.19
N ASP A 187 -1.03 -19.09 -3.96
CA ASP A 187 -1.55 -19.83 -2.81
C ASP A 187 -2.40 -18.97 -1.88
N VAL A 188 -3.27 -19.64 -1.11
CA VAL A 188 -4.04 -18.97 -0.07
C VAL A 188 -3.14 -18.79 1.15
N TRP A 189 -3.01 -17.55 1.61
CA TRP A 189 -2.26 -17.26 2.83
C TRP A 189 -2.78 -16.00 3.51
N ASP A 190 -2.94 -16.08 4.84
CA ASP A 190 -3.18 -14.93 5.69
C ASP A 190 -1.85 -14.44 6.24
N VAL A 191 -1.43 -13.23 5.83
CA VAL A 191 -0.20 -12.60 6.31
C VAL A 191 -0.20 -12.44 7.84
N ALA A 192 -1.38 -12.31 8.45
CA ALA A 192 -1.56 -12.19 9.89
C ALA A 192 -1.90 -13.54 10.57
N ALA A 193 -1.67 -14.68 9.89
CA ALA A 193 -1.89 -15.99 10.48
C ALA A 193 -1.11 -16.16 11.78
N VAL A 194 -1.75 -16.78 12.77
CA VAL A 194 -1.12 -17.21 14.02
C VAL A 194 -0.70 -18.67 13.84
N PRO A 195 0.52 -19.08 14.27
CA PRO A 195 0.95 -20.46 14.18
C PRO A 195 0.03 -21.37 14.99
N THR A 196 -0.18 -22.58 14.48
CA THR A 196 -0.91 -23.67 15.14
C THR A 196 0.06 -24.82 15.42
N GLU A 197 -0.42 -25.90 16.04
CA GLU A 197 0.42 -27.09 16.28
C GLU A 197 0.93 -27.73 14.97
N SER A 198 0.21 -27.55 13.86
CA SER A 198 0.52 -28.16 12.57
C SER A 198 1.06 -27.19 11.51
N GLU A 199 0.96 -25.88 11.73
CA GLU A 199 1.32 -24.85 10.74
C GLU A 199 2.09 -23.71 11.40
N ASP A 200 3.22 -23.31 10.82
CA ASP A 200 4.12 -22.30 11.38
C ASP A 200 3.76 -20.85 11.00
N SER A 201 2.58 -20.63 10.40
CA SER A 201 2.05 -19.37 9.84
C SER A 201 2.80 -18.77 8.64
N LEU A 202 3.84 -19.43 8.12
CA LEU A 202 4.53 -18.99 6.91
C LEU A 202 3.73 -19.33 5.64
N PRO A 203 3.94 -18.59 4.54
CA PRO A 203 3.25 -18.89 3.29
C PRO A 203 3.66 -20.27 2.74
N PRO A 204 2.74 -21.01 2.10
CA PRO A 204 3.04 -22.33 1.55
C PRO A 204 4.27 -22.32 0.63
N GLY A 205 5.16 -23.30 0.85
CA GLY A 205 6.37 -23.47 0.06
C GLY A 205 7.50 -22.48 0.36
N LEU A 206 7.36 -21.63 1.38
CA LEU A 206 8.39 -20.70 1.84
C LEU A 206 8.80 -21.02 3.28
N SER A 207 10.04 -20.67 3.61
CA SER A 207 10.62 -20.85 4.95
C SER A 207 11.14 -19.50 5.49
N GLU A 208 11.60 -19.48 6.73
CA GLU A 208 12.32 -18.32 7.25
C GLU A 208 13.53 -17.98 6.37
N GLY A 209 13.78 -16.69 6.18
CA GLY A 209 14.93 -16.21 5.40
C GLY A 209 14.96 -16.67 3.95
N SER A 210 13.82 -16.96 3.32
CA SER A 210 13.76 -17.48 1.95
C SER A 210 13.44 -16.44 0.88
N VAL A 211 12.91 -15.27 1.26
CA VAL A 211 12.40 -14.24 0.33
C VAL A 211 13.35 -13.06 0.20
N ASP A 212 13.64 -12.61 -1.03
CA ASP A 212 14.45 -11.42 -1.31
C ASP A 212 13.62 -10.13 -1.25
N VAL A 213 12.39 -10.18 -1.79
CA VAL A 213 11.50 -9.02 -1.89
C VAL A 213 10.08 -9.39 -1.52
N VAL A 214 9.47 -8.64 -0.60
CA VAL A 214 8.04 -8.73 -0.27
C VAL A 214 7.32 -7.51 -0.86
N VAL A 215 6.24 -7.72 -1.61
CA VAL A 215 5.41 -6.67 -2.19
C VAL A 215 4.09 -6.58 -1.44
N LEU A 216 3.82 -5.40 -0.87
CA LEU A 216 2.62 -5.07 -0.10
C LEU A 216 1.91 -3.89 -0.77
N ILE A 217 0.98 -4.16 -1.68
CA ILE A 217 0.25 -3.11 -2.40
C ILE A 217 -1.24 -3.22 -2.10
N PHE A 218 -1.79 -2.22 -1.39
CA PHE A 218 -3.19 -2.16 -0.94
C PHE A 218 -3.64 -3.36 -0.09
N ILE A 219 -2.72 -3.90 0.72
CA ILE A 219 -2.97 -5.05 1.59
C ILE A 219 -3.03 -4.64 3.06
N PHE A 220 -2.12 -3.77 3.51
CA PHE A 220 -1.98 -3.44 4.92
C PHE A 220 -3.19 -2.65 5.44
N SER A 221 -3.81 -1.84 4.57
CA SER A 221 -5.07 -1.16 4.86
C SER A 221 -6.26 -2.10 5.02
N ALA A 222 -6.23 -3.31 4.47
CA ALA A 222 -7.33 -4.27 4.60
C ALA A 222 -7.31 -5.03 5.95
N LEU A 223 -6.17 -4.98 6.64
CA LEU A 223 -5.98 -5.58 7.96
C LEU A 223 -6.64 -4.72 9.03
N ASN A 224 -7.16 -5.38 10.06
CA ASN A 224 -7.48 -4.70 11.31
C ASN A 224 -6.16 -4.26 11.97
N PRO A 225 -6.08 -3.06 12.59
CA PRO A 225 -4.90 -2.61 13.31
C PRO A 225 -4.24 -3.64 14.24
N ASP A 226 -5.03 -4.46 14.93
CA ASP A 226 -4.54 -5.51 15.84
C ASP A 226 -3.74 -6.62 15.11
N GLN A 227 -3.94 -6.76 13.80
CA GLN A 227 -3.27 -7.75 12.96
C GLN A 227 -1.91 -7.26 12.44
N TRP A 228 -1.60 -5.96 12.49
CA TRP A 228 -0.40 -5.40 11.88
C TRP A 228 0.90 -5.94 12.47
N SER A 229 0.97 -6.08 13.79
CA SER A 229 2.17 -6.60 14.45
C SER A 229 2.47 -8.03 14.00
N ARG A 230 1.44 -8.87 13.90
CA ARG A 230 1.57 -10.24 13.40
C ARG A 230 1.97 -10.27 11.93
N ALA A 231 1.38 -9.42 11.10
CA ALA A 231 1.74 -9.32 9.69
C ALA A 231 3.21 -8.93 9.51
N ILE A 232 3.68 -7.88 10.20
CA ILE A 232 5.10 -7.46 10.18
C ILE A 232 6.00 -8.59 10.67
N HIS A 233 5.59 -9.32 11.70
CA HIS A 233 6.35 -10.46 12.22
C HIS A 233 6.55 -11.56 11.17
N ASN A 234 5.49 -11.98 10.48
CA ASN A 234 5.58 -13.03 9.47
C ASN A 234 6.38 -12.56 8.24
N ILE A 235 6.25 -11.29 7.84
CA ILE A 235 7.08 -10.67 6.80
C ILE A 235 8.56 -10.64 7.20
N TRP A 236 8.86 -10.25 8.45
CA TRP A 236 10.22 -10.26 8.98
C TRP A 236 10.83 -11.66 8.98
N ARG A 237 10.07 -12.69 9.38
CA ARG A 237 10.53 -14.09 9.39
C ARG A 237 10.87 -14.58 7.98
N VAL A 238 10.00 -14.36 7.00
CA VAL A 238 10.20 -14.89 5.64
C VAL A 238 11.32 -14.18 4.86
N LEU A 239 11.59 -12.91 5.17
CA LEU A 239 12.64 -12.13 4.50
C LEU A 239 14.05 -12.60 4.86
N LYS A 240 14.90 -12.69 3.84
CA LYS A 240 16.37 -12.79 3.99
C LYS A 240 16.92 -11.56 4.74
N PRO A 241 18.02 -11.70 5.49
CA PRO A 241 18.79 -10.54 5.93
C PRO A 241 19.20 -9.68 4.72
N GLY A 242 18.94 -8.37 4.75
CA GLY A 242 19.12 -7.47 3.60
C GLY A 242 17.97 -7.49 2.57
N GLY A 243 16.97 -8.36 2.73
CA GLY A 243 15.77 -8.37 1.91
C GLY A 243 14.89 -7.15 2.19
N CYS A 244 14.00 -6.81 1.25
CA CYS A 244 13.20 -5.58 1.36
C CYS A 244 11.69 -5.78 1.19
N VAL A 245 10.94 -4.84 1.76
CA VAL A 245 9.50 -4.70 1.59
C VAL A 245 9.23 -3.49 0.69
N LEU A 246 8.45 -3.69 -0.35
CA LEU A 246 7.93 -2.66 -1.23
C LEU A 246 6.48 -2.39 -0.84
N PHE A 247 6.20 -1.20 -0.33
CA PHE A 247 4.91 -0.87 0.28
C PHE A 247 4.21 0.22 -0.50
N ARG A 248 2.92 0.01 -0.78
CA ARG A 248 2.03 1.09 -1.24
C ARG A 248 0.61 0.90 -0.69
N ASP A 249 0.07 1.91 -0.03
CA ASP A 249 -1.28 1.83 0.52
C ASP A 249 -2.00 3.19 0.56
N TYR A 250 -3.23 3.25 1.06
CA TYR A 250 -4.01 4.50 1.15
C TYR A 250 -3.48 5.44 2.23
N GLY A 251 -3.42 6.73 1.92
CA GLY A 251 -3.03 7.78 2.85
C GLY A 251 -4.21 8.56 3.40
N ARG A 252 -4.09 9.07 4.63
CA ARG A 252 -5.06 9.99 5.24
C ARG A 252 -5.28 11.21 4.34
N GLY A 253 -6.52 11.68 4.25
CA GLY A 253 -6.92 12.79 3.38
C GLY A 253 -7.27 12.40 1.95
N ASP A 254 -7.18 11.12 1.56
CA ASP A 254 -7.69 10.66 0.27
C ASP A 254 -9.21 10.91 0.18
N LEU A 255 -9.70 11.40 -0.96
CA LEU A 255 -11.13 11.68 -1.16
C LEU A 255 -12.01 10.44 -0.89
N ALA A 256 -11.51 9.22 -1.11
CA ALA A 256 -12.24 8.01 -0.77
C ALA A 256 -12.49 7.87 0.74
N GLN A 257 -11.58 8.37 1.59
CA GLN A 257 -11.77 8.49 3.04
C GLN A 257 -12.78 9.59 3.36
N VAL A 258 -12.55 10.79 2.82
CA VAL A 258 -13.34 12.00 3.13
C VAL A 258 -14.82 11.79 2.80
N ARG A 259 -15.14 11.03 1.76
CA ARG A 259 -16.52 10.82 1.31
C ARG A 259 -17.22 9.60 1.92
N PHE A 260 -16.66 8.94 2.94
CA PHE A 260 -17.36 7.82 3.56
C PHE A 260 -18.73 8.26 4.09
N LYS A 261 -19.74 7.45 3.78
CA LYS A 261 -21.10 7.65 4.26
C LYS A 261 -21.22 7.22 5.71
N LYS A 262 -22.27 7.69 6.38
CA LYS A 262 -22.64 7.23 7.73
C LYS A 262 -22.71 5.69 7.82
N GLY A 263 -22.40 5.15 8.99
CA GLY A 263 -22.42 3.70 9.24
C GLY A 263 -21.29 2.96 8.53
N ARG A 264 -20.13 3.60 8.34
CA ARG A 264 -18.93 3.01 7.73
C ARG A 264 -17.67 3.16 8.58
N TYR A 265 -17.65 4.12 9.49
CA TYR A 265 -16.55 4.35 10.43
C TYR A 265 -16.50 3.23 11.46
N MET A 266 -15.37 2.51 11.53
CA MET A 266 -15.12 1.46 12.53
C MET A 266 -14.29 2.01 13.70
N SER A 267 -13.17 2.64 13.40
CA SER A 267 -12.30 3.35 14.35
C SER A 267 -11.52 4.43 13.60
N GLU A 268 -10.68 5.21 14.29
CA GLU A 268 -9.97 6.32 13.67
C GLU A 268 -9.15 5.82 12.46
N ASN A 269 -9.35 6.47 11.31
CA ASN A 269 -8.81 6.09 10.01
C ASN A 269 -9.20 4.69 9.47
N PHE A 270 -10.03 3.90 10.17
CA PHE A 270 -10.44 2.54 9.78
C PHE A 270 -11.93 2.45 9.44
N TYR A 271 -12.23 1.93 8.26
CA TYR A 271 -13.57 1.93 7.69
C TYR A 271 -13.93 0.58 7.07
N VAL A 272 -15.23 0.33 6.95
CA VAL A 272 -15.79 -0.72 6.11
C VAL A 272 -16.32 -0.13 4.79
N ARG A 273 -16.07 -0.82 3.68
CA ARG A 273 -16.56 -0.46 2.35
C ARG A 273 -17.97 -1.00 2.09
N GLY A 274 -18.56 -0.58 0.97
CA GLY A 274 -19.90 -1.01 0.55
C GLY A 274 -20.04 -2.52 0.37
N ASP A 275 -18.98 -3.19 -0.03
CA ASP A 275 -18.87 -4.65 -0.23
C ASP A 275 -18.51 -5.43 1.05
N GLY A 276 -18.34 -4.73 2.18
CA GLY A 276 -17.98 -5.31 3.48
C GLY A 276 -16.48 -5.54 3.69
N THR A 277 -15.63 -5.30 2.69
CA THR A 277 -14.18 -5.27 2.88
C THR A 277 -13.76 -4.06 3.73
N ARG A 278 -12.62 -4.14 4.40
CA ARG A 278 -12.13 -3.09 5.29
C ARG A 278 -11.05 -2.27 4.62
N VAL A 279 -10.86 -1.04 5.08
CA VAL A 279 -9.79 -0.14 4.62
C VAL A 279 -9.34 0.80 5.72
N TYR A 280 -8.04 0.89 5.91
CA TYR A 280 -7.35 1.87 6.73
C TYR A 280 -6.70 2.96 5.85
N PHE A 281 -6.60 4.19 6.36
CA PHE A 281 -5.91 5.30 5.72
C PHE A 281 -4.75 5.77 6.60
N PHE A 282 -3.53 5.53 6.14
CA PHE A 282 -2.34 5.73 6.96
C PHE A 282 -1.89 7.18 6.98
N ASP A 283 -1.45 7.62 8.16
CA ASP A 283 -0.57 8.78 8.28
C ASP A 283 0.87 8.39 7.98
N GLN A 284 1.64 9.30 7.38
CA GLN A 284 3.03 9.02 7.03
C GLN A 284 3.85 8.74 8.30
N GLU A 285 3.68 9.53 9.35
CA GLU A 285 4.44 9.37 10.59
C GLU A 285 4.05 8.10 11.35
N GLN A 286 2.77 7.74 11.33
CA GLN A 286 2.31 6.45 11.85
C GLN A 286 3.06 5.29 11.18
N LEU A 287 3.12 5.26 9.83
CA LEU A 287 3.87 4.22 9.12
C LEU A 287 5.36 4.25 9.44
N ARG A 288 5.96 5.44 9.58
CA ARG A 288 7.37 5.56 9.98
C ARG A 288 7.60 4.84 11.30
N GLN A 289 6.85 5.20 12.33
CA GLN A 289 6.99 4.61 13.67
C GLN A 289 6.71 3.11 13.66
N MET A 290 5.65 2.66 12.97
CA MET A 290 5.33 1.23 12.84
C MET A 290 6.53 0.43 12.34
N TRP A 291 7.20 0.88 11.29
CA TRP A 291 8.28 0.11 10.67
C TRP A 291 9.66 0.37 11.30
N SER A 292 9.91 1.55 11.87
CA SER A 292 11.19 1.88 12.49
C SER A 292 11.29 1.55 13.97
N ARG A 293 10.18 1.18 14.62
CA ARG A 293 10.13 0.89 16.07
C ARG A 293 9.58 -0.48 16.43
N TRP A 294 8.94 -1.17 15.48
CA TRP A 294 8.46 -2.53 15.72
C TRP A 294 9.61 -3.47 16.10
N THR A 295 9.40 -4.29 17.13
CA THR A 295 10.26 -5.44 17.46
C THR A 295 9.39 -6.67 17.74
N PRO A 296 9.92 -7.90 17.63
CA PRO A 296 9.16 -9.10 17.98
C PRO A 296 8.59 -9.10 19.40
N GLU A 297 9.27 -8.46 20.36
CA GLU A 297 8.91 -8.43 21.78
C GLU A 297 7.87 -7.35 22.08
N LYS A 298 8.01 -6.17 21.47
CA LYS A 298 7.19 -5.00 21.78
C LYS A 298 6.02 -4.79 20.81
N GLY A 299 6.05 -5.44 19.65
CA GLY A 299 5.06 -5.24 18.60
C GLY A 299 5.06 -3.82 18.02
N VAL A 300 3.93 -3.43 17.41
CA VAL A 300 3.77 -2.10 16.80
C VAL A 300 3.68 -1.04 17.89
N GLN A 301 4.52 -0.01 17.79
CA GLN A 301 4.55 1.12 18.70
C GLN A 301 4.29 2.40 17.91
N VAL A 302 3.16 3.06 18.20
CA VAL A 302 2.79 4.32 17.58
C VAL A 302 2.37 5.28 18.68
N ASP A 303 3.01 6.45 18.70
CA ASP A 303 2.61 7.59 19.51
C ASP A 303 2.35 8.76 18.56
N MET A 304 1.07 9.04 18.32
CA MET A 304 0.62 10.16 17.47
C MET A 304 0.44 11.46 18.25
N GLU A 305 0.55 11.43 19.59
CA GLU A 305 0.40 12.62 20.45
C GLU A 305 1.75 13.31 20.67
N ALA A 306 2.85 12.56 20.58
CA ALA A 306 4.19 13.12 20.55
C ALA A 306 4.43 14.00 19.31
N GLN A 307 5.03 15.18 19.53
CA GLN A 307 5.38 16.11 18.44
C GLN A 307 6.36 15.44 17.46
N SER A 308 6.05 15.56 16.16
CA SER A 308 6.54 14.71 15.05
C SER A 308 8.05 14.70 14.79
N ASP A 309 8.81 15.60 15.41
CA ASP A 309 10.23 15.80 15.06
C ASP A 309 11.21 15.05 15.98
N SER A 310 10.72 14.25 16.95
CA SER A 310 11.58 13.75 18.04
C SER A 310 11.43 12.28 18.42
N ILE A 311 10.72 11.44 17.68
CA ILE A 311 10.68 10.00 18.00
C ILE A 311 11.81 9.28 17.22
N PRO A 312 12.92 8.90 17.88
CA PRO A 312 13.97 8.16 17.21
C PRO A 312 13.48 6.75 16.83
N ALA A 313 14.07 6.21 15.77
CA ALA A 313 13.92 4.79 15.47
C ALA A 313 14.42 3.93 16.65
N GLU A 314 13.80 2.77 16.87
CA GLU A 314 14.27 1.85 17.89
C GLU A 314 15.59 1.23 17.40
N PRO A 315 16.70 1.31 18.16
CA PRO A 315 17.99 0.78 17.71
C PRO A 315 17.94 -0.71 17.37
N SER A 316 17.12 -1.48 18.08
CA SER A 316 16.91 -2.92 17.88
C SER A 316 15.79 -3.24 16.88
N ALA A 317 15.13 -2.25 16.25
CA ALA A 317 14.16 -2.53 15.21
C ALA A 317 14.84 -3.27 14.04
N PRO A 318 14.26 -4.38 13.56
CA PRO A 318 14.87 -5.18 12.51
C PRO A 318 14.69 -4.56 11.12
N PHE A 319 13.83 -3.55 10.97
CA PHE A 319 13.63 -2.84 9.71
C PHE A 319 14.26 -1.44 9.73
N GLU A 320 14.84 -1.07 8.60
CA GLU A 320 15.26 0.29 8.29
C GLU A 320 14.31 0.90 7.25
N VAL A 321 13.88 2.15 7.48
CA VAL A 321 13.05 2.90 6.53
C VAL A 321 13.96 3.56 5.49
N LYS A 322 14.13 2.93 4.33
CA LYS A 322 14.96 3.46 3.23
C LYS A 322 14.29 4.60 2.48
N HIS A 323 12.99 4.48 2.26
CA HIS A 323 12.16 5.49 1.61
C HIS A 323 10.77 5.46 2.21
N LEU A 324 10.19 6.64 2.47
CA LEU A 324 8.79 6.79 2.87
C LEU A 324 8.31 8.16 2.42
N GLY A 325 7.36 8.18 1.50
CA GLY A 325 6.78 9.38 0.93
C GLY A 325 5.28 9.28 0.74
N VAL A 326 4.68 10.43 0.47
CA VAL A 326 3.26 10.57 0.17
C VAL A 326 3.09 10.92 -1.30
N ASP A 327 2.43 10.06 -2.05
CA ASP A 327 2.02 10.31 -3.44
C ASP A 327 0.66 11.00 -3.43
N ARG A 328 0.69 12.32 -3.64
CA ARG A 328 -0.50 13.17 -3.76
C ARG A 328 -0.80 13.44 -5.22
N ARG A 329 -2.00 13.10 -5.66
CA ARG A 329 -2.45 13.38 -7.03
C ARG A 329 -3.79 14.07 -7.04
N LEU A 330 -3.96 14.98 -7.97
CA LEU A 330 -5.27 15.52 -8.30
C LEU A 330 -5.78 14.83 -9.56
N LEU A 331 -6.76 13.94 -9.41
CA LEU A 331 -7.50 13.41 -10.56
C LEU A 331 -8.69 14.33 -10.83
N VAL A 332 -9.04 14.55 -12.09
CA VAL A 332 -10.18 15.40 -12.45
C VAL A 332 -11.15 14.68 -13.36
N ASN A 333 -12.44 14.84 -13.08
CA ASN A 333 -13.49 14.53 -14.05
C ASN A 333 -13.79 15.80 -14.83
N ARG A 334 -13.36 15.84 -16.09
CA ARG A 334 -13.49 17.02 -16.97
C ARG A 334 -14.94 17.31 -17.36
N SER A 335 -15.80 16.29 -17.38
CA SER A 335 -17.23 16.42 -17.72
C SER A 335 -18.02 17.00 -16.56
N SER A 336 -17.91 16.41 -15.37
CA SER A 336 -18.64 16.87 -14.17
C SER A 336 -17.91 17.95 -13.36
N LYS A 337 -16.74 18.39 -13.84
CA LYS A 337 -15.85 19.37 -13.20
C LYS A 337 -15.51 19.04 -11.74
N LEU A 338 -15.38 17.74 -11.44
CA LEU A 338 -15.03 17.27 -10.09
C LEU A 338 -13.52 17.12 -9.95
N LYS A 339 -13.00 17.61 -8.82
CA LYS A 339 -11.62 17.40 -8.38
C LYS A 339 -11.57 16.22 -7.41
N MET A 340 -10.55 15.38 -7.51
CA MET A 340 -10.41 14.20 -6.68
C MET A 340 -8.99 14.13 -6.15
N TYR A 341 -8.80 14.67 -4.95
CA TYR A 341 -7.55 14.54 -4.22
C TYR A 341 -7.36 13.08 -3.82
N ARG A 342 -6.28 12.48 -4.33
CA ARG A 342 -5.88 11.12 -4.01
C ARG A 342 -4.59 11.14 -3.23
N CYS A 343 -4.52 10.29 -2.22
CA CYS A 343 -3.40 10.23 -1.29
C CYS A 343 -3.01 8.76 -1.10
N TRP A 344 -1.75 8.45 -1.41
CA TRP A 344 -1.18 7.14 -1.19
C TRP A 344 0.13 7.25 -0.44
N MET A 345 0.39 6.27 0.41
CA MET A 345 1.69 6.07 1.04
C MET A 345 2.53 5.18 0.14
N GLN A 346 3.80 5.51 -0.02
CA GLN A 346 4.76 4.69 -0.75
C GLN A 346 6.06 4.57 0.04
N ALA A 347 6.52 3.34 0.27
CA ALA A 347 7.70 3.11 1.07
C ALA A 347 8.52 1.91 0.60
N LYS A 348 9.80 1.94 0.98
CA LYS A 348 10.72 0.81 0.93
C LYS A 348 11.30 0.62 2.33
N PHE A 349 11.10 -0.56 2.88
CA PHE A 349 11.70 -0.99 4.14
C PHE A 349 12.72 -2.10 3.87
N GLU A 350 13.82 -2.14 4.62
CA GLU A 350 14.86 -3.15 4.47
C GLU A 350 15.05 -3.89 5.79
N LYS A 351 15.04 -5.23 5.75
CA LYS A 351 15.40 -6.04 6.91
C LYS A 351 16.91 -5.92 7.09
N ARG A 352 17.35 -5.47 8.27
CA ARG A 352 18.78 -5.33 8.59
C ARG A 352 19.48 -6.68 8.43
N SER A 353 20.68 -6.66 7.86
CA SER A 353 21.58 -7.81 7.91
C SER A 353 22.03 -8.02 9.36
N ASP A 354 22.08 -9.27 9.82
CA ASP A 354 22.59 -9.61 11.15
C ASP A 354 24.10 -9.30 11.22
N SER A 355 24.47 -8.03 11.38
CA SER A 355 25.86 -7.58 11.50
C SER A 355 26.10 -6.72 12.73
N VAL A 356 25.30 -6.91 13.79
CA VAL A 356 25.56 -6.32 15.13
C VAL A 356 25.23 -7.32 16.25
N THR A 357 25.71 -8.57 16.18
CA THR A 357 25.76 -9.48 17.34
C THR A 357 26.66 -10.69 17.08
N SER A 358 27.97 -10.46 16.93
CA SER A 358 28.99 -11.50 17.20
C SER A 358 30.42 -10.93 17.22
N ALA A 359 30.77 -10.23 18.29
CA ALA A 359 32.15 -10.27 18.76
C ALA A 359 32.20 -11.32 19.88
N PRO A 360 32.96 -12.42 19.75
CA PRO A 360 33.16 -13.34 20.87
C PRO A 360 33.89 -12.57 21.98
N VAL A 361 33.33 -12.58 23.19
CA VAL A 361 34.10 -12.24 24.38
C VAL A 361 35.22 -13.28 24.47
N ALA A 362 36.44 -12.85 24.16
CA ALA A 362 37.63 -13.63 24.46
C ALA A 362 37.62 -13.91 25.96
N LYS A 363 37.54 -15.19 26.34
CA LYS A 363 37.95 -15.62 27.67
C LYS A 363 39.45 -15.38 27.76
N GLU A 364 39.85 -14.38 28.52
CA GLU A 364 41.21 -14.34 29.06
C GLU A 364 41.25 -15.35 30.21
N ASP A 365 41.99 -16.43 29.99
CA ASP A 365 42.49 -17.29 31.05
C ASP A 365 43.48 -16.49 31.90
N SER A 366 43.22 -16.39 33.20
CA SER A 366 44.18 -16.06 34.26
C SER A 366 43.71 -16.63 35.58
#